data_AF-A0A4R5GAM5-F1
#
_entry.id   AF-A0A4R5GAM5-F1
#
_cell.length_a   1.000
_cell.length_b   1.000
_cell.length_c   1.000
_cell.angle_alpha   90.00
_cell.angle_beta   90.00
_cell.angle_gamma   90.00
#
_symmetry.space_group_name_H-M   'P 1'
#
loop_
_entity.id
_entity.type
_entity.pdbx_description
1 polymer ?
#
loop_
_entity_poly.entity_id
_entity_poly.type
_entity_poly.pdbx_seq_one_letter_code
_entity_poly.pdbx_strand_id
1 'polypeptide(L)'
;MTQIFDITGTHTSELTIPLPERTRQALADQGIEAPEAVVLHLREATFEEQEEFQRSKEDPEAFVRMMMNRAAPGTDERVVRQLLRAATYSTTATLTAAYLTGELPDPKVVREAVRSAMRTGMTGPTPSAPGR
;
A
#
# COMPACT_ATOMS: atom_id res chain seq x y z
N MET A 1 17.10 10.84 -3.71
CA MET A 1 15.82 11.35 -3.19
C MET A 1 15.77 12.83 -3.48
N THR A 2 14.94 13.25 -4.41
CA THR A 2 14.74 14.67 -4.73
C THR A 2 13.63 15.17 -3.82
N GLN A 3 13.93 16.12 -2.96
CA GLN A 3 12.94 16.70 -2.04
C GLN A 3 12.40 17.98 -2.65
N ILE A 4 11.09 18.05 -2.87
CA ILE A 4 10.40 19.26 -3.32
C ILE A 4 9.61 19.78 -2.12
N PHE A 5 9.98 20.96 -1.64
CA PHE A 5 9.26 21.68 -0.59
C PHE A 5 8.21 22.56 -1.24
N ASP A 6 6.93 22.27 -1.01
CA ASP A 6 5.84 23.17 -1.38
C ASP A 6 5.59 24.21 -0.27
N ILE A 7 5.14 25.40 -0.67
CA ILE A 7 5.08 26.64 0.15
C ILE A 7 4.06 26.53 1.30
N THR A 8 3.30 25.44 1.38
CA THR A 8 2.31 25.12 2.43
C THR A 8 2.85 24.26 3.58
N GLY A 9 4.12 23.82 3.55
CA GLY A 9 4.70 22.97 4.59
C GLY A 9 4.23 21.51 4.57
N THR A 10 3.50 21.10 3.53
CA THR A 10 3.11 19.69 3.34
C THR A 10 4.26 18.95 2.67
N HIS A 11 4.99 18.17 3.46
CA HIS A 11 6.06 17.32 2.95
C HIS A 11 5.48 16.30 1.96
N THR A 12 5.87 16.42 0.70
CA THR A 12 5.52 15.44 -0.34
C THR A 12 6.75 14.60 -0.65
N SER A 13 6.68 13.29 -0.37
CA SER A 13 7.76 12.35 -0.65
C SER A 13 7.41 11.48 -1.84
N GLU A 14 8.33 11.33 -2.78
CA GLU A 14 8.13 10.45 -3.93
C GLU A 14 8.51 9.01 -3.57
N LEU A 15 7.58 8.08 -3.77
CA LEU A 15 7.78 6.65 -3.67
C LEU A 15 7.72 6.02 -5.06
N THR A 16 8.87 5.57 -5.55
CA THR A 16 8.98 4.79 -6.79
C THR A 16 8.91 3.30 -6.48
N ILE A 17 7.87 2.64 -6.98
CA ILE A 17 7.66 1.19 -6.82
C ILE A 17 7.96 0.50 -8.14
N PRO A 18 9.05 -0.28 -8.24
CA PRO A 18 9.35 -1.01 -9.47
C PRO A 18 8.27 -2.05 -9.75
N LEU A 19 7.81 -2.13 -11.00
CA LEU A 19 6.91 -3.22 -11.41
C LEU A 19 7.72 -4.48 -11.66
N PRO A 20 7.40 -5.61 -10.98
CA PRO A 20 8.01 -6.89 -11.30
C PRO A 20 7.78 -7.26 -12.76
N GLU A 21 8.75 -7.93 -13.38
CA GLU A 21 8.67 -8.31 -14.79
C GLU A 21 7.43 -9.16 -15.12
N ARG A 22 7.04 -10.06 -14.21
CA ARG A 22 5.79 -10.83 -14.33
C ARG A 22 4.55 -9.94 -14.45
N THR A 23 4.54 -8.82 -13.74
CA THR A 23 3.41 -7.87 -13.70
C THR A 23 3.37 -7.08 -14.99
N ARG A 24 4.56 -6.65 -15.48
CA ARG A 24 4.68 -5.97 -16.78
C ARG A 24 4.24 -6.87 -17.92
N GLN A 25 4.64 -8.14 -17.92
CA GLN A 25 4.19 -9.11 -18.92
C GLN A 25 2.67 -9.30 -18.89
N ALA A 26 2.10 -9.50 -17.70
CA ALA A 26 0.65 -9.67 -17.55
C ALA A 26 -0.15 -8.45 -18.04
N LEU A 27 0.39 -7.24 -17.89
CA LEU A 27 -0.20 -6.01 -18.43
C LEU A 27 -0.06 -5.93 -19.96
N ALA A 28 1.11 -6.28 -20.49
CA ALA A 28 1.35 -6.34 -21.94
C ALA A 28 0.43 -7.34 -22.64
N ASP A 29 0.17 -8.51 -22.04
CA ASP A 29 -0.76 -9.52 -22.54
C ASP A 29 -2.21 -9.00 -22.61
N GLN A 30 -2.53 -7.97 -21.82
CA GLN A 30 -3.84 -7.29 -21.83
C GLN A 30 -3.87 -6.07 -22.77
N GLY A 31 -2.79 -5.80 -23.50
CA GLY A 31 -2.65 -4.61 -24.34
C GLY A 31 -2.50 -3.31 -23.55
N ILE A 32 -2.02 -3.40 -22.30
CA ILE A 32 -1.80 -2.24 -21.43
C ILE A 32 -0.31 -1.90 -21.42
N GLU A 33 0.02 -0.64 -21.68
CA GLU A 33 1.39 -0.16 -21.58
C GLU A 33 1.85 -0.21 -20.13
N ALA A 34 2.87 -1.04 -19.86
CA ALA A 34 3.36 -1.28 -18.51
C ALA A 34 4.59 -0.41 -18.23
N PRO A 35 4.49 0.61 -17.37
CA PRO A 35 5.66 1.39 -17.00
C PRO A 35 6.67 0.53 -16.22
N GLU A 36 7.92 0.98 -16.15
CA GLU A 36 8.94 0.30 -15.35
C GLU A 36 8.69 0.41 -13.85
N ALA A 37 8.07 1.51 -13.41
CA ALA A 37 7.71 1.77 -12.03
C ALA A 37 6.41 2.58 -11.92
N VAL A 38 5.68 2.40 -10.81
CA VAL A 38 4.62 3.31 -10.38
C VAL A 38 5.24 4.35 -9.46
N VAL A 39 4.96 5.63 -9.70
CA VAL A 39 5.38 6.71 -8.80
C VAL A 39 4.18 7.16 -7.98
N LEU A 40 4.40 7.31 -6.67
CA LEU A 40 3.40 7.81 -5.73
C LEU A 40 3.91 9.06 -5.02
N HIS A 41 3.08 10.07 -4.89
CA HIS A 41 3.31 11.27 -4.11
C HIS A 41 2.71 11.07 -2.71
N LEU A 42 3.57 10.65 -1.79
CA LEU A 42 3.22 10.44 -0.40
C LEU A 42 3.08 11.77 0.31
N ARG A 43 2.07 11.84 1.17
CA ARG A 43 1.72 12.97 2.04
C ARG A 43 0.95 12.38 3.21
N GLU A 44 1.02 12.99 4.38
CA GLU A 44 0.23 12.50 5.52
C GLU A 44 -1.26 12.43 5.15
N ALA A 45 -1.93 11.36 5.55
CA ALA A 45 -3.36 11.20 5.32
C ALA A 45 -4.13 12.13 6.27
N THR A 46 -5.10 12.87 5.73
CA THR A 46 -6.02 13.67 6.54
C THR A 46 -6.87 12.77 7.43
N PHE A 47 -7.49 13.35 8.45
CA PHE A 47 -8.44 12.62 9.31
C PHE A 47 -9.57 11.94 8.50
N GLU A 48 -10.07 12.62 7.47
CA GLU A 48 -11.09 12.06 6.57
C GLU A 48 -10.57 10.86 5.76
N GLU A 49 -9.36 10.95 5.20
CA GLU A 49 -8.72 9.83 4.49
C GLU A 49 -8.45 8.63 5.43
N GLN A 50 -8.11 8.90 6.70
CA GLN A 50 -7.91 7.85 7.71
C GLN A 50 -9.22 7.16 8.07
N GLU A 51 -10.31 7.91 8.26
CA GLU A 51 -11.64 7.34 8.49
C GLU A 51 -12.13 6.51 7.31
N GLU A 52 -11.95 7.02 6.08
CA GLU A 52 -12.31 6.29 4.85
C GLU A 52 -11.55 4.96 4.79
N PHE A 53 -10.24 4.98 5.03
CA PHE A 53 -9.42 3.77 5.08
C PHE A 53 -9.94 2.75 6.10
N GLN A 54 -10.27 3.19 7.32
CA GLN A 54 -10.77 2.27 8.37
C GLN A 54 -12.10 1.63 7.97
N ARG A 55 -12.97 2.37 7.29
CA ARG A 55 -14.25 1.87 6.77
C ARG A 55 -14.05 0.91 5.60
N SER A 56 -13.00 1.12 4.79
CA SER A 56 -12.77 0.41 3.54
C SER A 56 -11.65 -0.64 3.61
N LYS A 57 -11.10 -0.92 4.79
CA LYS A 57 -9.93 -1.82 4.97
C LYS A 57 -10.13 -3.24 4.44
N GLU A 58 -11.38 -3.68 4.32
CA GLU A 58 -11.75 -5.00 3.80
C GLU A 58 -12.13 -4.98 2.31
N ASP A 59 -12.18 -3.81 1.66
CA ASP A 59 -12.43 -3.64 0.23
C ASP A 59 -11.10 -3.47 -0.53
N PRO A 60 -10.63 -4.50 -1.27
CA PRO A 60 -9.42 -4.41 -2.06
C PRO A 60 -9.45 -3.31 -3.13
N GLU A 61 -10.63 -3.00 -3.68
CA GLU A 61 -10.78 -1.95 -4.69
C GLU A 61 -10.72 -0.55 -4.06
N ALA A 62 -11.09 -0.40 -2.78
CA ALA A 62 -10.86 0.84 -2.06
C ALA A 62 -9.37 1.15 -1.94
N PHE A 63 -8.55 0.13 -1.68
CA PHE A 63 -7.11 0.34 -1.61
C PHE A 63 -6.53 0.76 -2.97
N VAL A 64 -7.03 0.22 -4.09
CA VAL A 64 -6.66 0.70 -5.44
C VAL A 64 -6.99 2.18 -5.60
N ARG A 65 -8.22 2.60 -5.24
CA ARG A 65 -8.65 4.01 -5.34
C ARG A 65 -7.78 4.94 -4.49
N MET A 66 -7.47 4.54 -3.26
CA MET A 66 -6.58 5.30 -2.38
C MET A 66 -5.18 5.45 -2.98
N MET A 67 -4.60 4.37 -3.50
CA MET A 67 -3.29 4.43 -4.15
C MET A 67 -3.31 5.32 -5.40
N MET A 68 -4.41 5.30 -6.17
CA MET A 68 -4.60 6.17 -7.33
C MET A 68 -4.65 7.66 -6.96
N ASN A 69 -5.25 8.01 -5.82
CA ASN A 69 -5.25 9.40 -5.32
C ASN A 69 -3.83 9.93 -5.06
N ARG A 70 -2.85 9.02 -4.86
CA ARG A 70 -1.44 9.36 -4.67
C ARG A 70 -0.58 9.04 -5.87
N ALA A 71 -1.12 8.43 -6.91
CA ALA A 71 -0.33 8.07 -8.08
C ALA A 71 0.04 9.31 -8.89
N ALA A 72 1.22 9.27 -9.51
CA ALA A 72 1.66 10.33 -10.41
C ALA A 72 0.66 10.51 -11.57
N PRO A 73 0.48 11.74 -12.09
CA PRO A 73 -0.41 11.99 -13.22
C PRO A 73 -0.12 11.07 -14.40
N GLY A 74 -1.17 10.54 -15.03
CA GLY A 74 -1.04 9.60 -16.15
C GLY A 74 -0.82 8.14 -15.75
N THR A 75 -0.73 7.83 -14.46
CA THR A 75 -0.75 6.42 -14.00
C THR A 75 -2.09 5.78 -14.34
N ASP A 76 -2.06 4.60 -14.95
CA ASP A 76 -3.27 3.81 -15.26
C ASP A 76 -3.70 2.98 -14.03
N GLU A 77 -4.98 3.05 -13.66
CA GLU A 77 -5.55 2.28 -12.54
C GLU A 77 -5.32 0.78 -12.68
N ARG A 78 -5.36 0.24 -13.90
CA ARG A 78 -5.16 -1.18 -14.17
C ARG A 78 -3.75 -1.62 -13.80
N VAL A 79 -2.76 -0.73 -13.96
CA VAL A 79 -1.37 -0.96 -13.55
C VAL A 79 -1.27 -1.04 -12.03
N VAL A 80 -1.90 -0.10 -11.31
CA VAL A 80 -1.94 -0.09 -9.83
C VAL A 80 -2.68 -1.31 -9.29
N ARG A 81 -3.82 -1.66 -9.88
CA ARG A 81 -4.57 -2.87 -9.53
C ARG A 81 -3.70 -4.13 -9.70
N GLN A 82 -2.99 -4.25 -10.81
CA GLN A 82 -2.14 -5.41 -11.06
C GLN A 82 -0.92 -5.45 -10.12
N LEU A 83 -0.34 -4.29 -9.79
CA LEU A 83 0.71 -4.16 -8.78
C LEU A 83 0.22 -4.67 -7.42
N LEU A 84 -0.95 -4.22 -6.96
CA LEU A 84 -1.52 -4.61 -5.67
C LEU A 84 -1.92 -6.08 -5.64
N ARG A 85 -2.44 -6.64 -6.74
CA ARG A 85 -2.70 -8.09 -6.85
C ARG A 85 -1.42 -8.93 -6.77
N ALA A 86 -0.31 -8.40 -7.27
CA ALA A 86 0.99 -9.06 -7.22
C ALA A 86 1.75 -8.79 -5.92
N ALA A 87 1.28 -7.89 -5.07
CA ALA A 87 1.95 -7.48 -3.84
C ALA A 87 1.83 -8.56 -2.76
N THR A 88 2.88 -8.70 -1.95
CA THR A 88 2.81 -9.54 -0.75
C THR A 88 2.06 -8.80 0.35
N TYR A 89 1.54 -9.52 1.35
CA TYR A 89 0.94 -8.90 2.53
C TYR A 89 1.86 -7.85 3.19
N SER A 90 3.17 -8.14 3.26
CA SER A 90 4.16 -7.21 3.80
C SER A 90 4.32 -5.95 2.96
N THR A 91 4.25 -6.08 1.64
CA THR A 91 4.29 -4.95 0.71
C THR A 91 3.04 -4.10 0.86
N THR A 92 1.86 -4.71 0.90
CA THR A 92 0.59 -4.00 1.13
C THR A 92 0.63 -3.24 2.45
N ALA A 93 1.06 -3.88 3.56
CA ALA A 93 1.20 -3.21 4.85
C ALA A 93 2.19 -2.03 4.82
N THR A 94 3.31 -2.17 4.09
CA THR A 94 4.28 -1.07 3.89
C THR A 94 3.63 0.09 3.16
N LEU A 95 2.90 -0.19 2.08
CA LEU A 95 2.23 0.82 1.27
C LEU A 95 1.11 1.52 2.04
N THR A 96 0.33 0.76 2.82
CA THR A 96 -0.70 1.31 3.71
C THR A 96 -0.07 2.24 4.76
N ALA A 97 1.00 1.80 5.42
CA ALA A 97 1.69 2.65 6.39
C ALA A 97 2.22 3.92 5.72
N ALA A 98 2.88 3.80 4.56
CA ALA A 98 3.41 4.93 3.82
C ALA A 98 2.32 5.90 3.32
N TYR A 99 1.15 5.38 2.96
CA TYR A 99 -0.02 6.19 2.61
C TYR A 99 -0.51 7.02 3.80
N LEU A 100 -0.60 6.38 4.98
CA LEU A 100 -1.13 7.02 6.19
C LEU A 100 -0.16 8.07 6.75
N THR A 101 1.12 7.75 6.82
CA THR A 101 2.14 8.63 7.43
C THR A 101 2.75 9.63 6.44
N GLY A 102 2.61 9.40 5.14
CA GLY A 102 3.30 10.19 4.11
C GLY A 102 4.79 9.86 3.97
N GLU A 103 5.30 8.86 4.68
CA GLU A 103 6.72 8.50 4.72
C GLU A 103 6.89 6.99 4.58
N LEU A 104 7.97 6.55 3.91
CA LEU A 104 8.32 5.14 3.91
C LEU A 104 8.73 4.70 5.33
N PRO A 105 7.99 3.77 5.96
CA PRO A 105 8.42 3.23 7.25
C PRO A 105 9.73 2.47 7.07
N ASP A 106 10.59 2.48 8.10
CA ASP A 106 11.83 1.71 8.09
C ASP A 106 11.50 0.23 7.81
N PRO A 107 12.10 -0.40 6.78
CA PRO A 107 11.78 -1.77 6.40
C PRO A 107 12.02 -2.79 7.53
N LYS A 108 12.85 -2.47 8.54
CA LYS A 108 12.99 -3.28 9.75
C LYS A 108 11.72 -3.24 10.61
N VAL A 109 11.16 -2.05 10.83
CA VAL A 109 9.94 -1.83 11.62
C VAL A 109 8.75 -2.56 10.97
N VAL A 110 8.63 -2.48 9.64
CA VAL A 110 7.54 -3.19 8.93
C VAL A 110 7.71 -4.71 9.01
N ARG A 111 8.94 -5.23 8.85
CA ARG A 111 9.19 -6.67 8.99
C ARG A 111 8.86 -7.18 10.38
N GLU A 112 9.16 -6.41 11.43
CA GLU A 112 8.81 -6.77 12.80
C GLU A 112 7.30 -6.70 13.07
N ALA A 113 6.61 -5.69 12.55
CA ALA A 113 5.15 -5.55 12.67
C ALA A 113 4.42 -6.72 11.98
N VAL A 114 4.81 -7.05 10.73
CA VAL A 114 4.24 -8.19 9.98
C VAL A 114 4.55 -9.51 10.67
N ARG A 115 5.79 -9.69 11.14
CA ARG A 115 6.17 -10.89 11.91
C ARG A 115 5.36 -11.03 13.19
N SER A 116 5.06 -9.93 13.86
CA SER A 116 4.25 -9.92 15.09
C SER A 116 2.79 -10.24 14.78
N ALA A 117 2.20 -9.60 13.77
CA ALA A 117 0.83 -9.89 13.33
C ALA A 117 0.63 -11.35 12.88
N MET A 118 1.60 -11.93 12.15
CA MET A 118 1.58 -13.35 11.76
C MET A 118 1.71 -14.29 12.95
N ARG A 119 2.40 -13.88 14.02
CA ARG A 119 2.55 -14.68 15.24
C ARG A 119 1.27 -14.65 16.09
N THR A 120 0.56 -13.52 16.11
CA THR A 120 -0.71 -13.35 16.84
C THR A 120 -1.89 -13.98 16.11
N GLY A 121 -1.87 -14.08 14.77
CA GLY A 121 -2.90 -14.75 13.98
C GLY A 121 -2.94 -16.29 14.09
N MET A 122 -2.00 -16.92 14.83
CA MET A 122 -1.89 -18.37 14.98
C MET A 122 -2.36 -18.91 16.35
N THR A 123 -2.77 -18.03 17.28
CA THR A 123 -3.39 -18.44 18.54
C THR A 123 -4.89 -18.18 18.47
N GLY A 124 -5.61 -19.06 17.76
CA GLY A 124 -7.06 -19.13 17.89
C GLY A 124 -7.45 -19.43 19.35
N PRO A 125 -8.63 -18.98 19.81
CA PRO A 125 -9.08 -19.23 21.18
C PRO A 125 -9.24 -20.74 21.39
N THR A 126 -8.53 -21.28 22.38
CA THR A 126 -8.80 -22.62 22.92
C THR A 126 -10.26 -22.66 23.34
N PRO A 127 -11.09 -23.60 22.85
CA PRO A 127 -12.44 -23.76 23.38
C PRO A 127 -12.33 -24.21 24.84
N SER A 128 -12.67 -23.31 25.76
CA SER A 128 -12.89 -23.66 27.16
C SER A 128 -13.96 -24.74 27.24
N ALA A 129 -13.56 -25.93 27.67
CA ALA A 129 -14.49 -27.02 27.96
C ALA A 129 -15.47 -26.62 29.07
N PRO A 130 -16.74 -27.06 29.02
CA PRO A 130 -17.70 -26.76 30.08
C PRO A 130 -17.36 -27.61 31.32
N GLY A 131 -17.02 -26.92 32.41
CA GLY A 131 -16.85 -27.53 33.73
C GLY A 131 -18.19 -28.03 34.28
N ARG A 132 -18.17 -29.26 34.77
CA ARG A 132 -19.25 -29.97 35.47
C ARG A 132 -19.51 -29.40 36.85
#